data_AF-A0A0N4WUE1-F1
#
_entry.id   AF-A0A0N4WUE1-F1
#
_cell.length_a   1.000
_cell.length_b   1.000
_cell.length_c   1.000
_cell.angle_alpha   90.00
_cell.angle_beta   90.00
_cell.angle_gamma   90.00
#
_symmetry.space_group_name_H-M   'P 1'
#
loop_
_entity.id
_entity.type
_entity.pdbx_description
1 polymer ?
#
loop_
_entity_poly.entity_id
_entity_poly.type
_entity_poly.pdbx_seq_one_letter_code
_entity_poly.pdbx_strand_id
1 'polypeptide(L)'
;MDKPQRDDRGKPLVLDQHQLEHVISDQLDILEEYRSMLAELRHEIKGEEVHQEEKFQETVLSALTEVRESLKVGFQSILPGNGQNCLEDLKAIVQNETSKLQELIASGIDRVRNAVTDAIGKPSPPAASEDAIDGAGDDSGGEGEGTEVLQPGPDPPEEAEVIQQNAEFIENVAVDDGEEYEAVIWQRRRQIDREIFDAYAEIEELDNLIAELKREPKCEPRDFSRGVIRRWDERTICCVFCQGIGEHHSDSCEIYKESSVRRTILKGEHRCACCLEIRFQHHICRKYNAKCYHCKGYGHHSSVCDLPERSEEINRNLAQATHAKKGAERRIKELKEKLEELQSQVYPA
;
A
#
# COMPACT_ATOMS: atom_id res chain seq x y z
N MET A 1 -40.31 18.27 -42.06
CA MET A 1 -40.79 19.66 -41.85
C MET A 1 -40.02 20.19 -40.67
N ASP A 2 -38.87 20.81 -40.93
CA ASP A 2 -37.96 21.29 -39.90
C ASP A 2 -38.46 22.62 -39.36
N LYS A 3 -39.05 22.58 -38.16
CA LYS A 3 -39.31 23.81 -37.43
C LYS A 3 -37.95 24.33 -36.93
N PRO A 4 -37.50 25.52 -37.34
CA PRO A 4 -36.24 26.07 -36.87
C PRO A 4 -36.30 26.21 -35.35
N GLN A 5 -35.33 25.60 -34.66
CA GLN A 5 -35.19 25.74 -33.22
C GLN A 5 -34.94 27.21 -32.90
N ARG A 6 -35.63 27.72 -31.88
CA ARG A 6 -35.51 29.11 -31.44
C ARG A 6 -34.91 29.16 -30.05
N ASP A 7 -34.06 30.15 -29.79
CA ASP A 7 -33.54 30.42 -28.46
C ASP A 7 -34.67 30.86 -27.50
N ASP A 8 -34.32 31.04 -26.23
CA ASP A 8 -35.17 31.55 -25.16
C ASP A 8 -35.75 32.95 -25.44
N ARG A 9 -35.21 33.66 -26.44
CA ARG A 9 -35.66 34.96 -26.93
C ARG A 9 -36.45 34.86 -28.25
N GLY A 10 -36.75 33.65 -28.71
CA GLY A 10 -37.51 33.40 -29.92
C GLY A 10 -36.72 33.64 -31.23
N LYS A 11 -35.40 33.84 -31.19
CA LYS A 11 -34.57 33.97 -32.40
C LYS A 11 -34.18 32.59 -32.92
N PRO A 12 -34.24 32.34 -34.25
CA PRO A 12 -33.82 31.06 -34.80
C PRO A 12 -32.33 30.84 -34.51
N LEU A 13 -32.02 29.67 -33.94
CA LEU A 13 -30.65 29.21 -33.75
C LEU A 13 -30.02 29.06 -35.15
N VAL A 14 -28.82 29.64 -35.32
CA VAL A 14 -28.09 29.66 -36.59
C VAL A 14 -27.36 28.33 -36.84
N LEU A 15 -27.29 27.45 -35.84
CA LEU A 15 -26.67 26.14 -35.99
C LEU A 15 -27.58 25.20 -36.79
N ASP A 16 -27.01 24.60 -37.82
CA ASP A 16 -27.61 23.49 -38.55
C ASP A 16 -27.64 22.25 -37.63
N GLN A 17 -28.85 21.83 -37.26
CA GLN A 17 -29.07 20.70 -36.37
C GLN A 17 -28.43 19.41 -36.91
N HIS A 18 -28.43 19.21 -38.23
CA HIS A 18 -27.84 18.01 -38.83
C HIS A 18 -26.32 17.99 -38.71
N GLN A 19 -25.66 19.15 -38.78
CA GLN A 19 -24.22 19.24 -38.55
C GLN A 19 -23.87 18.95 -37.09
N LEU A 20 -24.69 19.42 -36.15
CA LEU A 20 -24.49 19.12 -34.73
C LEU A 20 -24.69 17.62 -34.43
N GLU A 21 -25.75 17.01 -34.97
CA GLU A 21 -26.00 15.57 -34.83
C GLU A 21 -24.87 14.74 -35.42
N HIS A 22 -24.32 15.14 -36.57
CA HIS A 22 -23.16 14.49 -37.18
C HIS A 22 -21.92 14.59 -36.29
N VAL A 23 -21.58 15.78 -35.79
CA VAL A 23 -20.42 15.97 -34.90
C VAL A 23 -20.59 15.18 -33.60
N ILE A 24 -21.80 15.15 -33.03
CA ILE A 24 -22.06 14.33 -31.84
C ILE A 24 -21.88 12.85 -32.14
N SER A 25 -22.38 12.36 -33.28
CA SER A 25 -22.20 10.96 -33.69
C SER A 25 -20.72 10.62 -33.83
N ASP A 26 -19.95 11.45 -34.54
CA ASP A 26 -18.50 11.24 -34.73
C ASP A 26 -17.76 11.18 -33.38
N GLN A 27 -18.10 12.07 -32.44
CA GLN A 27 -17.48 12.07 -31.11
C GLN A 27 -17.88 10.84 -30.28
N LEU A 28 -19.11 10.34 -30.40
CA LEU A 28 -19.55 9.11 -29.74
C LEU A 28 -18.84 7.88 -30.33
N ASP A 29 -18.63 7.83 -31.64
CA ASP A 29 -17.90 6.76 -32.31
C ASP A 29 -16.43 6.71 -31.83
N ILE A 30 -15.77 7.88 -31.75
CA ILE A 30 -14.40 7.99 -31.21
C ILE A 30 -14.35 7.51 -29.74
N LEU A 31 -15.32 7.88 -28.90
CA LEU A 31 -15.37 7.42 -27.51
C LEU A 31 -15.59 5.91 -27.41
N GLU A 32 -16.36 5.32 -28.31
CA GLU A 32 -16.56 3.87 -28.38
C GLU A 32 -15.26 3.15 -28.79
N GLU A 33 -14.51 3.71 -29.75
CA GLU A 33 -13.17 3.20 -30.11
C GLU A 33 -12.21 3.25 -28.92
N TYR A 34 -12.14 4.37 -28.19
CA TYR A 34 -11.33 4.48 -26.97
C TYR A 34 -11.76 3.48 -25.90
N ARG A 35 -13.07 3.28 -25.72
CA ARG A 35 -13.60 2.29 -24.78
C ARG A 35 -13.19 0.87 -25.16
N SER A 36 -13.24 0.53 -26.44
CA SER A 36 -12.80 -0.78 -26.95
C SER A 36 -11.30 -0.98 -26.70
N MET A 37 -10.47 0.00 -27.07
CA MET A 37 -9.02 -0.06 -26.84
C MET A 37 -8.67 -0.17 -25.34
N LEU A 38 -9.36 0.54 -24.46
CA LEU A 38 -9.15 0.40 -23.02
C LEU A 38 -9.58 -0.97 -22.48
N ALA A 39 -10.61 -1.58 -23.07
CA ALA A 39 -11.02 -2.94 -22.72
C ALA A 39 -9.97 -3.97 -23.15
N GLU A 40 -9.38 -3.81 -24.34
CA GLU A 40 -8.28 -4.63 -24.84
C GLU A 40 -7.03 -4.51 -23.96
N LEU A 41 -6.58 -3.28 -23.65
CA LEU A 41 -5.43 -3.06 -22.76
C LEU A 41 -5.65 -3.68 -21.37
N ARG A 42 -6.84 -3.58 -20.80
CA ARG A 42 -7.18 -4.22 -19.52
C ARG A 42 -7.15 -5.74 -19.62
N HIS A 43 -7.52 -6.31 -20.76
CA HIS A 43 -7.44 -7.74 -20.99
C HIS A 43 -5.98 -8.21 -21.09
N GLU A 44 -5.15 -7.46 -21.83
CA GLU A 44 -3.71 -7.73 -21.95
C GLU A 44 -2.99 -7.67 -20.61
N ILE A 45 -3.21 -6.62 -19.81
CA ILE A 45 -2.61 -6.49 -18.47
C ILE A 45 -2.99 -7.67 -17.58
N LYS A 46 -4.27 -8.06 -17.56
CA LYS A 46 -4.71 -9.23 -16.78
C LYS A 46 -4.10 -10.53 -17.29
N GLY A 47 -3.95 -10.68 -18.61
CA GLY A 47 -3.29 -11.83 -19.20
C GLY A 47 -1.82 -11.92 -18.79
N GLU A 48 -1.12 -10.78 -18.77
CA GLU A 48 0.27 -10.70 -18.32
C GLU A 48 0.41 -11.01 -16.82
N GLU A 49 -0.47 -10.47 -15.96
CA GLU A 49 -0.49 -10.79 -14.52
C GLU A 49 -0.63 -12.31 -14.28
N VAL A 50 -1.59 -12.96 -14.95
CA VAL A 50 -1.80 -14.41 -14.85
C VAL A 50 -0.57 -15.16 -15.34
N HIS A 51 0.00 -14.76 -16.48
CA HIS A 51 1.20 -15.41 -17.02
C HIS A 51 2.42 -15.26 -16.10
N GLN A 52 2.60 -14.10 -15.48
CA GLN A 52 3.67 -13.87 -14.50
C GLN A 52 3.46 -14.72 -13.23
N GLU A 53 2.22 -14.86 -12.76
CA GLU A 53 1.90 -15.72 -11.62
C GLU A 53 2.20 -17.19 -11.92
N GLU A 54 1.77 -17.70 -13.08
CA GLU A 54 2.07 -19.07 -13.53
C GLU A 54 3.59 -19.32 -13.60
N LYS A 55 4.33 -18.41 -14.23
CA LYS A 55 5.79 -18.51 -14.35
C LYS A 55 6.49 -18.46 -12.99
N PHE A 56 6.00 -17.65 -12.07
CA PHE A 56 6.49 -17.61 -10.70
C PHE A 56 6.25 -18.94 -9.98
N GLN A 57 5.03 -19.48 -10.06
CA GLN A 57 4.70 -20.77 -9.47
C GLN A 57 5.56 -21.91 -10.04
N GLU A 58 5.76 -21.95 -11.36
CA GLU A 58 6.63 -22.93 -12.01
C GLU A 58 8.07 -22.82 -11.52
N THR A 59 8.59 -21.60 -11.41
CA THR A 59 9.96 -21.34 -10.91
C THR A 59 10.13 -21.82 -9.46
N VAL A 60 9.15 -21.53 -8.58
CA VAL A 60 9.17 -21.96 -7.18
C VAL A 60 9.09 -23.48 -7.05
N LEU A 61 8.20 -24.14 -7.81
CA LEU A 61 8.07 -25.59 -7.80
C LEU A 61 9.33 -26.29 -8.32
N SER A 62 9.97 -25.75 -9.36
CA SER A 62 11.24 -26.25 -9.87
C SER A 62 12.33 -26.17 -8.80
N ALA A 63 12.48 -25.01 -8.15
CA ALA A 63 13.47 -24.81 -7.09
C ALA A 63 13.24 -25.76 -5.89
N LEU A 64 12.00 -25.95 -5.46
CA LEU A 64 11.66 -26.90 -4.39
C LEU A 64 11.98 -28.36 -4.78
N THR A 65 11.80 -28.70 -6.05
CA THR A 65 12.14 -30.03 -6.56
C THR A 65 13.66 -30.25 -6.56
N GLU A 66 14.43 -29.24 -6.94
CA GLU A 66 15.91 -29.28 -6.86
C GLU A 66 16.39 -29.47 -5.42
N VAL A 67 15.86 -28.69 -4.46
CA VAL A 67 16.20 -28.84 -3.04
C VAL A 67 15.85 -30.25 -2.54
N ARG A 68 14.71 -30.81 -2.94
CA ARG A 68 14.29 -32.16 -2.55
C ARG A 68 15.27 -33.22 -3.07
N GLU A 69 15.67 -33.15 -4.34
CA GLU A 69 16.62 -34.11 -4.90
C GLU A 69 18.03 -33.94 -4.30
N SER A 70 18.48 -32.70 -4.03
CA SER A 70 19.72 -32.44 -3.31
C SER A 70 19.74 -33.08 -1.92
N LEU A 71 18.65 -32.91 -1.15
CA LEU A 71 18.51 -33.53 0.17
C LEU A 71 18.52 -35.06 0.08
N LYS A 72 17.83 -35.63 -0.91
CA LYS A 72 17.80 -37.08 -1.13
C LYS A 72 19.18 -37.65 -1.43
N VAL A 73 19.99 -36.97 -2.24
CA VAL A 73 21.40 -37.36 -2.48
C VAL A 73 22.20 -37.29 -1.18
N GLY A 74 22.06 -36.20 -0.41
CA GLY A 74 22.72 -36.06 0.89
C GLY A 74 22.37 -37.19 1.87
N PHE A 75 21.09 -37.57 1.97
CA PHE A 75 20.66 -38.68 2.83
C PHE A 75 21.17 -40.05 2.34
N GLN A 76 21.27 -40.27 1.04
CA GLN A 76 21.81 -41.52 0.49
C GLN A 76 23.31 -41.67 0.78
N SER A 77 24.07 -40.57 0.80
CA SER A 77 25.50 -40.57 1.18
C SER A 77 25.75 -40.93 2.66
N ILE A 78 24.75 -40.78 3.53
CA ILE A 78 24.86 -41.02 4.98
C ILE A 78 24.68 -42.50 5.36
N LEU A 79 24.07 -43.32 4.50
CA LEU A 79 23.51 -44.61 4.93
C LEU A 79 24.46 -45.83 5.01
N PRO A 80 25.77 -45.77 4.70
CA PRO A 80 26.66 -46.81 5.22
C PRO A 80 28.06 -46.30 5.63
N GLY A 81 28.22 -45.71 6.82
CA GLY A 81 29.57 -45.53 7.39
C GLY A 81 29.71 -44.59 8.60
N ASN A 82 29.75 -45.20 9.79
CA ASN A 82 30.28 -44.71 11.08
C ASN A 82 29.96 -43.27 11.54
N GLY A 83 29.19 -43.18 12.63
CA GLY A 83 28.75 -41.95 13.26
C GLY A 83 29.88 -41.11 13.86
N GLN A 84 30.01 -39.89 13.36
CA GLN A 84 30.10 -38.61 14.10
C GLN A 84 30.21 -37.46 13.08
N ASN A 85 30.80 -37.70 11.91
CA ASN A 85 30.98 -36.70 10.84
C ASN A 85 29.71 -36.41 10.01
N CYS A 86 28.72 -37.30 10.00
CA CYS A 86 27.49 -37.14 9.20
C CYS A 86 26.60 -35.96 9.60
N LEU A 87 26.63 -35.52 10.85
CA LEU A 87 25.76 -34.43 11.31
C LEU A 87 26.25 -33.08 10.77
N GLU A 88 27.57 -32.87 10.77
CA GLU A 88 28.18 -31.65 10.23
C GLU A 88 28.05 -31.59 8.70
N ASP A 89 28.19 -32.72 8.01
CA ASP A 89 27.95 -32.79 6.57
C ASP A 89 26.47 -32.49 6.21
N LEU A 90 25.51 -33.02 6.97
CA LEU A 90 24.09 -32.69 6.78
C LEU A 90 23.80 -31.21 7.05
N LYS A 91 24.41 -30.65 8.11
CA LYS A 91 24.28 -29.22 8.46
C LYS A 91 24.85 -28.33 7.36
N ALA A 92 26.01 -28.68 6.80
CA ALA A 92 26.62 -27.98 5.67
C ALA A 92 25.73 -28.03 4.42
N ILE A 93 25.12 -29.19 4.11
CA ILE A 93 24.19 -29.33 2.98
C ILE A 93 22.94 -28.45 3.21
N VAL A 94 22.29 -28.55 4.37
CA VAL A 94 21.10 -27.74 4.68
C VAL A 94 21.41 -26.25 4.63
N GLN A 95 22.57 -25.83 5.14
CA GLN A 95 22.96 -24.43 5.17
C GLN A 95 23.31 -23.89 3.78
N ASN A 96 23.95 -24.72 2.93
CA ASN A 96 24.20 -24.39 1.53
C ASN A 96 22.90 -24.22 0.74
N GLU A 97 21.95 -25.17 0.88
CA GLU A 97 20.66 -25.09 0.18
C GLU A 97 19.79 -23.93 0.70
N THR A 98 19.86 -23.62 2.01
CA THR A 98 19.19 -22.45 2.58
C THR A 98 19.75 -21.14 2.00
N SER A 99 21.07 -21.06 1.79
CA SER A 99 21.72 -19.88 1.21
C SER A 99 21.32 -19.69 -0.26
N LYS A 100 21.25 -20.78 -1.04
CA LYS A 100 20.76 -20.74 -2.43
C LYS A 100 19.31 -20.27 -2.52
N LEU A 101 18.44 -20.73 -1.61
CA LEU A 101 17.05 -20.27 -1.54
C LEU A 101 16.96 -18.78 -1.19
N GLN A 102 17.79 -18.30 -0.27
CA GLN A 102 17.83 -16.87 0.07
C GLN A 102 18.28 -16.01 -1.11
N GLU A 103 19.28 -16.45 -1.88
CA GLU A 103 19.75 -15.76 -3.08
C GLU A 103 18.69 -15.71 -4.19
N LEU A 104 17.97 -16.83 -4.40
CA LEU A 104 16.84 -16.88 -5.33
C LEU A 104 15.71 -15.92 -4.94
N ILE A 105 15.37 -15.84 -3.65
CA ILE A 105 14.36 -14.91 -3.13
C ILE A 105 14.83 -13.46 -3.33
N ALA A 106 16.08 -13.15 -3.01
CA ALA A 106 16.66 -11.81 -3.19
C ALA A 106 16.63 -11.38 -4.67
N SER A 107 17.06 -12.27 -5.56
CA SER A 107 17.02 -12.05 -7.02
C SER A 107 15.59 -11.84 -7.54
N GLY A 108 14.61 -12.59 -7.00
CA GLY A 108 13.20 -12.41 -7.31
C GLY A 108 12.68 -11.03 -6.90
N ILE A 109 13.02 -10.57 -5.69
CA ILE A 109 12.62 -9.25 -5.18
C ILE A 109 13.23 -8.13 -6.03
N ASP A 110 14.49 -8.25 -6.45
CA ASP A 110 15.14 -7.24 -7.28
C ASP A 110 14.56 -7.17 -8.69
N ARG A 111 14.17 -8.30 -9.28
CA ARG A 111 13.45 -8.31 -10.57
C ARG A 111 12.11 -7.59 -10.48
N VAL A 112 11.34 -7.83 -9.42
CA VAL A 112 10.05 -7.14 -9.20
C VAL A 112 10.29 -5.64 -8.98
N ARG A 113 11.28 -5.26 -8.17
CA ARG A 113 11.63 -3.86 -7.94
C ARG A 113 12.00 -3.16 -9.24
N ASN A 114 12.86 -3.75 -10.07
CA ASN A 114 13.27 -3.16 -11.34
C ASN A 114 12.09 -3.03 -12.31
N ALA A 115 11.22 -4.04 -12.42
CA ALA A 115 10.03 -3.97 -13.26
C ALA A 115 9.07 -2.85 -12.83
N VAL A 116 8.86 -2.66 -11.51
CA VAL A 116 8.06 -1.55 -10.97
C VAL A 116 8.70 -0.20 -11.30
N THR A 117 10.02 -0.10 -11.19
CA THR A 117 10.75 1.14 -11.47
C THR A 117 10.68 1.51 -12.96
N ASP A 118 10.79 0.52 -13.85
CA ASP A 118 10.64 0.71 -15.31
C ASP A 118 9.22 1.08 -15.72
N ALA A 119 8.20 0.55 -15.03
CA ALA A 119 6.80 0.88 -15.27
C ALA A 119 6.45 2.31 -14.83
N ILE A 120 7.04 2.79 -13.73
CA ILE A 120 6.80 4.16 -13.21
C ILE A 120 7.68 5.19 -13.92
N GLY A 121 8.87 4.79 -14.38
CA GLY A 121 9.91 5.67 -14.93
C GLY A 121 9.77 6.05 -16.40
N LYS A 122 8.75 5.57 -17.14
CA LYS A 122 8.46 6.03 -18.50
C LYS A 122 7.38 7.13 -18.46
N PRO A 123 7.75 8.42 -18.35
CA PRO A 123 6.80 9.48 -18.63
C PRO A 123 6.33 9.33 -20.09
N SER A 124 5.02 9.35 -20.30
CA SER A 124 4.45 9.46 -21.64
C SER A 124 5.04 10.69 -22.34
N PRO A 125 5.26 10.63 -23.67
CA PRO A 125 5.77 11.77 -24.41
C PRO A 125 4.83 12.98 -24.22
N PRO A 126 5.36 14.18 -23.96
CA PRO A 126 4.54 15.36 -23.80
C PRO A 126 3.85 15.66 -25.13
N ALA A 127 2.51 15.72 -25.08
CA ALA A 127 1.74 16.33 -26.14
C ALA A 127 2.23 17.77 -26.30
N ALA A 128 2.62 18.12 -27.52
CA ALA A 128 3.08 19.44 -27.88
C ALA A 128 2.01 20.49 -27.56
N SER A 129 2.34 21.42 -26.67
CA SER A 129 1.71 22.74 -26.62
C SER A 129 2.84 23.76 -26.58
N GLU A 130 3.05 24.38 -27.74
CA GLU A 130 3.77 25.63 -27.88
C GLU A 130 3.03 26.69 -27.04
N ASP A 131 3.72 27.31 -26.09
CA ASP A 131 3.52 28.73 -25.81
C ASP A 131 4.72 29.26 -25.01
N ALA A 132 5.45 30.14 -25.68
CA ALA A 132 6.57 30.89 -25.18
C ALA A 132 6.11 31.98 -24.22
N ILE A 133 6.72 32.09 -23.04
CA ILE A 133 6.76 33.35 -22.29
C ILE A 133 8.17 33.55 -21.73
N ASP A 134 8.81 34.59 -22.28
CA ASP A 134 10.02 35.27 -21.83
C ASP A 134 9.94 35.75 -20.37
N GLY A 135 11.08 35.71 -19.68
CA GLY A 135 11.32 36.43 -18.43
C GLY A 135 12.53 35.83 -17.70
N ALA A 136 13.78 36.21 -18.00
CA ALA A 136 14.46 37.44 -17.59
C ALA A 136 14.74 37.53 -16.07
N GLY A 137 16.03 37.57 -15.72
CA GLY A 137 16.57 37.88 -14.39
C GLY A 137 16.79 36.63 -13.52
N ASP A 138 17.90 36.40 -12.83
CA ASP A 138 18.81 37.38 -12.27
C ASP A 138 20.21 36.79 -12.06
N ASP A 139 21.17 37.67 -12.23
CA ASP A 139 22.61 37.51 -12.24
C ASP A 139 23.13 37.72 -10.81
N SER A 140 23.98 36.83 -10.31
CA SER A 140 24.78 37.10 -9.11
C SER A 140 25.99 36.17 -9.09
N GLY A 141 26.99 36.57 -9.88
CA GLY A 141 28.37 36.17 -9.68
C GLY A 141 28.91 36.61 -8.31
N GLY A 142 29.80 35.78 -7.77
CA GLY A 142 30.50 36.03 -6.51
C GLY A 142 31.83 35.32 -6.53
N GLU A 143 32.73 35.77 -7.42
CA GLU A 143 34.15 35.46 -7.37
C GLU A 143 34.80 36.32 -6.29
N GLY A 144 35.51 35.67 -5.37
CA GLY A 144 36.34 36.31 -4.35
C GLY A 144 37.73 35.71 -4.39
N GLU A 145 38.56 36.18 -5.33
CA GLU A 145 40.02 35.99 -5.31
C GLU A 145 40.63 36.80 -4.16
N GLY A 146 41.20 36.08 -3.19
CA GLY A 146 42.10 36.64 -2.19
C GLY A 146 43.52 36.13 -2.44
N THR A 147 44.31 36.89 -3.19
CA THR A 147 45.74 36.67 -3.37
C THR A 147 46.47 37.15 -2.12
N GLU A 148 46.82 36.22 -1.22
CA GLU A 148 47.67 36.51 -0.07
C GLU A 148 49.15 36.42 -0.44
N VAL A 149 49.86 37.49 -0.07
CA VAL A 149 51.27 37.77 -0.32
C VAL A 149 52.15 36.83 0.50
N LEU A 150 52.86 35.92 -0.16
CA LEU A 150 53.93 35.12 0.43
C LEU A 150 55.08 36.04 0.86
N GLN A 151 55.24 36.19 2.18
CA GLN A 151 56.49 36.66 2.78
C GLN A 151 57.53 35.53 2.75
N PRO A 152 58.83 35.84 2.61
CA PRO A 152 59.89 34.85 2.74
C PRO A 152 60.01 34.45 4.21
N GLY A 153 59.58 33.23 4.52
CA GLY A 153 59.76 32.63 5.83
C GLY A 153 61.25 32.40 6.14
N PRO A 154 61.63 32.40 7.43
CA PRO A 154 62.98 32.09 7.88
C PRO A 154 63.37 30.65 7.51
N ASP A 155 64.68 30.41 7.36
CA ASP A 155 65.27 29.13 6.99
C ASP A 155 64.62 27.96 7.77
N PRO A 156 64.30 26.84 7.09
CA PRO A 156 63.61 25.73 7.71
C PRO A 156 64.41 25.23 8.92
N PRO A 157 63.78 25.06 10.09
CA PRO A 157 64.44 24.39 11.20
C PRO A 157 64.94 23.02 10.72
N GLU A 158 66.12 22.66 11.19
CA GLU A 158 66.81 21.42 10.85
C GLU A 158 65.80 20.26 10.97
N GLU A 159 65.65 19.43 9.93
CA GLU A 159 64.59 18.41 9.81
C GLU A 159 64.44 17.53 11.08
N ALA A 160 65.53 17.39 11.84
CA ALA A 160 65.58 16.75 13.14
C ALA A 160 64.72 17.43 14.24
N GLU A 161 64.66 18.76 14.31
CA GLU A 161 63.82 19.50 15.27
C GLU A 161 62.33 19.36 14.95
N VAL A 162 61.96 19.34 13.66
CA VAL A 162 60.58 19.13 13.23
C VAL A 162 60.14 17.69 13.54
N ILE A 163 61.01 16.71 13.29
CA ILE A 163 60.73 15.30 13.63
C ILE A 163 60.61 15.13 15.15
N GLN A 164 61.44 15.81 15.94
CA GLN A 164 61.41 15.72 17.40
C GLN A 164 60.19 16.42 18.01
N GLN A 165 59.79 17.58 17.50
CA GLN A 165 58.55 18.25 17.92
C GLN A 165 57.30 17.45 17.54
N ASN A 166 57.30 16.80 16.36
CA ASN A 166 56.22 15.90 15.97
C ASN A 166 56.17 14.64 16.85
N ALA A 167 57.32 14.11 17.26
CA ALA A 167 57.40 12.98 18.18
C ALA A 167 56.88 13.35 19.58
N GLU A 168 57.27 14.51 20.13
CA GLU A 168 56.79 15.01 21.42
C GLU A 168 55.29 15.37 21.41
N PHE A 169 54.76 15.80 20.26
CA PHE A 169 53.32 16.03 20.10
C PHE A 169 52.51 14.73 20.13
N ILE A 170 52.98 13.68 19.43
CA ILE A 170 52.31 12.37 19.44
C ILE A 170 52.42 11.69 20.82
N GLU A 171 53.52 11.90 21.55
CA GLU A 171 53.75 11.28 22.86
C GLU A 171 52.93 11.96 24.00
N ASN A 172 52.48 13.21 23.80
CA ASN A 172 51.61 13.93 24.76
C ASN A 172 50.11 13.89 24.42
N VAL A 173 49.71 13.35 23.26
CA VAL A 173 48.32 12.94 23.03
C VAL A 173 48.13 11.57 23.69
N ALA A 174 48.24 11.54 25.01
CA ALA A 174 47.71 10.44 25.81
C ALA A 174 46.19 10.49 25.64
N VAL A 175 45.70 9.70 24.70
CA VAL A 175 44.28 9.47 24.41
C VAL A 175 43.65 8.84 25.65
N ASP A 176 43.27 9.67 26.62
CA ASP A 176 42.42 9.34 27.77
C ASP A 176 40.94 9.22 27.35
N ASP A 177 40.71 9.07 26.04
CA ASP A 177 39.41 9.14 25.37
C ASP A 177 38.67 7.77 25.40
N GLY A 178 39.31 6.73 25.92
CA GLY A 178 38.75 5.37 26.00
C GLY A 178 37.53 5.27 26.91
N GLU A 179 37.55 5.97 28.06
CA GLU A 179 36.43 5.96 29.01
C GLU A 179 35.21 6.71 28.47
N GLU A 180 35.42 7.79 27.72
CA GLU A 180 34.35 8.56 27.08
C GLU A 180 33.67 7.75 25.96
N TYR A 181 34.45 7.05 25.15
CA TYR A 181 33.94 6.19 24.08
C TYR A 181 33.10 5.01 24.62
N GLU A 182 33.57 4.32 25.66
CA GLU A 182 32.81 3.23 26.30
C GLU A 182 31.48 3.72 26.90
N ALA A 183 31.48 4.91 27.53
CA ALA A 183 30.27 5.51 28.08
C ALA A 183 29.23 5.81 26.99
N VAL A 184 29.66 6.31 25.83
CA VAL A 184 28.79 6.58 24.68
C VAL A 184 28.17 5.29 24.14
N ILE A 185 28.96 4.22 23.98
CA ILE A 185 28.42 2.92 23.53
C ILE A 185 27.41 2.36 24.54
N TRP A 186 27.72 2.42 25.84
CA TRP A 186 26.79 1.98 26.88
C TRP A 186 25.48 2.75 26.88
N GLN A 187 25.54 4.08 26.68
CA GLN A 187 24.37 4.91 26.56
C GLN A 187 23.53 4.52 25.33
N ARG A 188 24.19 4.28 24.19
CA ARG A 188 23.50 3.87 22.95
C ARG A 188 22.87 2.49 23.08
N ARG A 189 23.57 1.53 23.69
CA ARG A 189 23.05 0.19 24.01
C ARG A 189 21.79 0.28 24.86
N ARG A 190 21.83 1.03 25.96
CA ARG A 190 20.68 1.23 26.85
C ARG A 190 19.50 1.89 26.12
N GLN A 191 19.78 2.76 25.16
CA GLN A 191 18.72 3.35 24.33
C GLN A 191 18.08 2.29 23.42
N ILE A 192 18.87 1.49 22.71
CA ILE A 192 18.36 0.42 21.84
C ILE A 192 17.54 -0.61 22.64
N ASP A 193 18.02 -1.01 23.83
CA ASP A 193 17.28 -1.93 24.70
C ASP A 193 15.91 -1.36 25.11
N ARG A 194 15.82 -0.05 25.40
CA ARG A 194 14.54 0.62 25.65
C ARG A 194 13.65 0.62 24.42
N GLU A 195 14.19 0.97 23.25
CA GLU A 195 13.42 0.98 21.99
C GLU A 195 12.88 -0.42 21.64
N ILE A 196 13.64 -1.48 21.92
CA ILE A 196 13.18 -2.88 21.78
C ILE A 196 12.04 -3.17 22.76
N PHE A 197 12.20 -2.78 24.03
CA PHE A 197 11.17 -2.97 25.06
C PHE A 197 9.87 -2.26 24.68
N ASP A 198 9.95 -1.00 24.26
CA ASP A 198 8.79 -0.20 23.83
C ASP A 198 8.11 -0.82 22.60
N ALA A 199 8.90 -1.33 21.64
CA ALA A 199 8.35 -1.99 20.47
C ALA A 199 7.66 -3.33 20.81
N TYR A 200 8.12 -4.06 21.82
CA TYR A 200 7.42 -5.25 22.31
C TYR A 200 6.09 -4.89 22.99
N ALA A 201 6.07 -3.84 23.80
CA ALA A 201 4.83 -3.33 24.40
C ALA A 201 3.82 -2.91 23.33
N GLU A 202 4.28 -2.23 22.27
CA GLU A 202 3.44 -1.88 21.12
C GLU A 202 2.85 -3.12 20.42
N ILE A 203 3.63 -4.19 20.24
CA ILE A 203 3.12 -5.45 19.66
C ILE A 203 2.02 -6.05 20.53
N GLU A 204 2.20 -6.06 21.86
CA GLU A 204 1.20 -6.58 22.80
C GLU A 204 -0.11 -5.77 22.74
N GLU A 205 -0.02 -4.43 22.71
CA GLU A 205 -1.17 -3.55 22.53
C GLU A 205 -1.89 -3.83 21.20
N LEU A 206 -1.14 -3.98 20.11
CA LEU A 206 -1.69 -4.30 18.79
C LEU A 206 -2.34 -5.69 18.76
N ASP A 207 -1.77 -6.68 19.44
CA ASP A 207 -2.34 -8.02 19.53
C ASP A 207 -3.67 -8.02 20.29
N ASN A 208 -3.76 -7.26 21.38
CA ASN A 208 -5.00 -7.06 22.12
C ASN A 208 -6.07 -6.40 21.24
N LEU A 209 -5.71 -5.32 20.53
CA LEU A 209 -6.61 -4.66 19.58
C LEU A 209 -7.09 -5.60 18.46
N ILE A 210 -6.18 -6.36 17.85
CA ILE A 210 -6.52 -7.35 16.81
C ILE A 210 -7.47 -8.42 17.37
N ALA A 211 -7.24 -8.87 18.60
CA ALA A 211 -8.10 -9.85 19.26
C ALA A 211 -9.51 -9.30 19.54
N GLU A 212 -9.62 -8.04 19.97
CA GLU A 212 -10.90 -7.35 20.18
C GLU A 212 -11.67 -7.20 18.86
N LEU A 213 -11.03 -6.65 17.83
CA LEU A 213 -11.64 -6.48 16.51
C LEU A 213 -12.08 -7.81 15.87
N LYS A 214 -11.37 -8.92 16.14
CA LYS A 214 -11.75 -10.26 15.67
C LYS A 214 -13.01 -10.81 16.35
N ARG A 215 -13.33 -10.37 17.57
CA ARG A 215 -14.54 -10.80 18.30
C ARG A 215 -15.78 -10.03 17.87
N GLU A 216 -15.62 -8.86 17.25
CA GLU A 216 -16.77 -8.08 16.77
C GLU A 216 -17.55 -8.81 15.67
N PRO A 217 -18.89 -8.69 15.65
CA PRO A 217 -19.71 -9.27 14.60
C PRO A 217 -19.36 -8.62 13.26
N LYS A 218 -19.23 -9.45 12.23
CA LYS A 218 -18.94 -9.03 10.86
C LYS A 218 -19.90 -9.64 9.87
N CYS A 219 -20.12 -8.95 8.76
CA CYS A 219 -20.76 -9.47 7.57
C CYS A 219 -20.03 -8.99 6.31
N GLU A 220 -20.42 -9.51 5.15
CA GLU A 220 -19.96 -8.97 3.88
C GLU A 220 -20.30 -7.49 3.77
N PRO A 221 -19.38 -6.64 3.26
CA PRO A 221 -19.64 -5.25 2.98
C PRO A 221 -20.84 -5.07 2.05
N ARG A 222 -21.46 -3.89 2.12
CA ARG A 222 -22.59 -3.55 1.27
C ARG A 222 -22.13 -3.42 -0.17
N ASP A 223 -22.68 -4.25 -1.05
CA ASP A 223 -22.37 -4.20 -2.46
C ASP A 223 -23.31 -3.22 -3.19
N PHE A 224 -22.77 -2.05 -3.52
CA PHE A 224 -23.47 -1.02 -4.27
C PHE A 224 -23.58 -1.38 -5.77
N SER A 225 -22.56 -2.07 -6.30
CA SER A 225 -22.45 -2.42 -7.72
C SER A 225 -23.40 -3.56 -8.13
N ARG A 226 -23.64 -4.54 -7.24
CA ARG A 226 -24.58 -5.65 -7.51
C ARG A 226 -26.05 -5.26 -7.41
N GLY A 227 -26.34 -4.03 -6.96
CA GLY A 227 -27.71 -3.53 -6.80
C GLY A 227 -28.52 -3.38 -8.07
N VAL A 228 -27.88 -3.45 -9.24
CA VAL A 228 -28.50 -3.15 -10.53
C VAL A 228 -29.65 -4.10 -10.83
N ILE A 229 -30.84 -3.54 -11.02
CA ILE A 229 -32.05 -4.30 -11.31
C ILE A 229 -32.00 -4.76 -12.78
N ARG A 230 -31.66 -6.03 -13.00
CA ARG A 230 -31.61 -6.62 -14.35
C ARG A 230 -32.96 -7.16 -14.82
N ARG A 231 -33.82 -7.54 -13.88
CA ARG A 231 -35.11 -8.18 -14.17
C ARG A 231 -36.15 -7.15 -14.56
N TRP A 232 -36.85 -7.40 -15.68
CA TRP A 232 -37.79 -6.45 -16.28
C TRP A 232 -39.01 -6.16 -15.39
N ASP A 233 -39.51 -7.16 -14.68
CA ASP A 233 -40.63 -7.06 -13.73
C ASP A 233 -40.29 -6.21 -12.49
N GLU A 234 -39.00 -6.16 -12.12
CA GLU A 234 -38.51 -5.38 -10.99
C GLU A 234 -38.14 -3.93 -11.36
N ARG A 235 -38.14 -3.56 -12.65
CA ARG A 235 -37.77 -2.20 -13.11
C ARG A 235 -38.76 -1.10 -12.68
N THR A 236 -39.91 -1.46 -12.14
CA THR A 236 -40.86 -0.50 -11.57
C THR A 236 -40.54 -0.15 -10.11
N ILE A 237 -39.61 -0.88 -9.48
CA ILE A 237 -39.22 -0.65 -8.09
C ILE A 237 -38.44 0.67 -8.01
N CYS A 238 -38.88 1.54 -7.11
CA CYS A 238 -38.25 2.82 -6.82
C CYS A 238 -37.34 2.70 -5.59
N CYS A 239 -36.13 3.27 -5.65
CA CYS A 239 -35.26 3.40 -4.50
C CYS A 239 -35.89 4.37 -3.50
N VAL A 240 -36.09 3.93 -2.26
CA VAL A 240 -36.75 4.73 -1.20
C VAL A 240 -35.92 5.95 -0.80
N PHE A 241 -34.62 5.97 -1.10
CA PHE A 241 -33.72 7.04 -0.68
C PHE A 241 -33.51 8.09 -1.76
N CYS A 242 -33.09 7.69 -2.98
CA CYS A 242 -32.81 8.64 -4.07
C CYS A 242 -33.91 8.72 -5.12
N GLN A 243 -34.97 7.92 -4.98
CA GLN A 243 -36.13 7.90 -5.87
C GLN A 243 -35.85 7.40 -7.31
N GLY A 244 -34.64 6.93 -7.60
CA GLY A 244 -34.30 6.26 -8.87
C GLY A 244 -35.20 5.05 -9.12
N ILE A 245 -35.77 4.94 -10.32
CA ILE A 245 -36.75 3.91 -10.68
C ILE A 245 -36.07 2.84 -11.54
N GLY A 246 -36.09 1.59 -11.09
CA GLY A 246 -35.61 0.44 -11.85
C GLY A 246 -34.09 0.39 -12.07
N GLU A 247 -33.34 1.29 -11.46
CA GLU A 247 -31.89 1.33 -11.56
C GLU A 247 -31.25 0.40 -10.54
N HIS A 248 -31.65 0.50 -9.27
CA HIS A 248 -31.07 -0.26 -8.18
C HIS A 248 -32.06 -0.51 -7.03
N HIS A 249 -31.83 -1.57 -6.25
CA HIS A 249 -32.56 -1.77 -5.00
C HIS A 249 -32.11 -0.76 -3.93
N SER A 250 -33.02 -0.41 -3.01
CA SER A 250 -32.74 0.57 -1.94
C SER A 250 -31.51 0.20 -1.08
N ASP A 251 -31.21 -1.09 -0.95
CA ASP A 251 -30.03 -1.58 -0.22
C ASP A 251 -28.70 -1.11 -0.83
N SER A 252 -28.67 -0.94 -2.16
CA SER A 252 -27.48 -0.61 -2.95
C SER A 252 -27.47 0.83 -3.45
N CYS A 253 -28.19 1.75 -2.79
CA CYS A 253 -28.19 3.16 -3.17
C CYS A 253 -26.81 3.81 -3.02
N GLU A 254 -26.23 4.26 -4.12
CA GLU A 254 -24.91 4.92 -4.18
C GLU A 254 -24.92 6.38 -3.73
N ILE A 255 -26.07 7.05 -3.86
CA ILE A 255 -26.23 8.46 -3.47
C ILE A 255 -26.22 8.61 -1.95
N TYR A 256 -26.89 7.70 -1.25
CA TYR A 256 -26.97 7.69 0.22
C TYR A 256 -26.35 6.40 0.73
N LYS A 257 -25.03 6.38 0.94
CA LYS A 257 -24.30 5.18 1.35
C LYS A 257 -24.48 4.86 2.83
N GLU A 258 -24.42 5.88 3.69
CA GLU A 258 -24.43 5.70 5.14
C GLU A 258 -25.82 5.34 5.69
N SER A 259 -25.88 4.28 6.49
CA SER A 259 -27.13 3.81 7.12
C SER A 259 -27.66 4.79 8.18
N SER A 260 -26.82 5.66 8.76
CA SER A 260 -27.23 6.80 9.61
C SER A 260 -28.10 7.80 8.84
N VAL A 261 -27.64 8.24 7.66
CA VAL A 261 -28.35 9.17 6.77
C VAL A 261 -29.64 8.54 6.27
N ARG A 262 -29.59 7.27 5.86
CA ARG A 262 -30.79 6.52 5.44
C ARG A 262 -31.86 6.49 6.53
N ARG A 263 -31.49 6.26 7.80
CA ARG A 263 -32.43 6.32 8.93
C ARG A 263 -33.05 7.70 9.11
N THR A 264 -32.26 8.76 8.93
CA THR A 264 -32.74 10.15 9.00
C THR A 264 -33.76 10.44 7.90
N ILE A 265 -33.52 9.99 6.67
CA ILE A 265 -34.47 10.11 5.55
C ILE A 265 -35.78 9.41 5.90
N LEU A 266 -35.72 8.14 6.34
CA LEU A 266 -36.94 7.40 6.71
C LEU A 266 -37.71 8.09 7.84
N LYS A 267 -37.01 8.66 8.83
CA LYS A 267 -37.65 9.40 9.93
C LYS A 267 -38.32 10.67 9.42
N GLY A 268 -37.66 11.43 8.54
CA GLY A 268 -38.18 12.67 7.96
C GLY A 268 -39.39 12.44 7.06
N GLU A 269 -39.40 11.34 6.31
CA GLU A 269 -40.53 10.96 5.44
C GLU A 269 -41.62 10.13 6.14
N HIS A 270 -41.53 9.99 7.46
CA HIS A 270 -42.43 9.16 8.26
C HIS A 270 -42.56 7.71 7.76
N ARG A 271 -41.48 7.12 7.25
CA ARG A 271 -41.44 5.73 6.78
C ARG A 271 -41.03 4.76 7.87
N CYS A 272 -41.41 3.50 7.69
CA CYS A 272 -41.05 2.42 8.59
C CYS A 272 -39.64 1.89 8.29
N ALA A 273 -38.77 1.87 9.31
CA ALA A 273 -37.41 1.33 9.18
C ALA A 273 -37.37 -0.17 8.82
N CYS A 274 -38.46 -0.92 9.01
CA CYS A 274 -38.51 -2.36 8.77
C CYS A 274 -39.04 -2.72 7.37
N CYS A 275 -40.07 -2.03 6.88
CA CYS A 275 -40.69 -2.32 5.58
C CYS A 275 -40.53 -1.21 4.54
N LEU A 276 -39.97 -0.05 4.92
CA LEU A 276 -39.75 1.14 4.10
C LEU A 276 -41.02 1.84 3.58
N GLU A 277 -42.20 1.35 3.95
CA GLU A 277 -43.49 1.96 3.62
C GLU A 277 -43.78 3.18 4.52
N ILE A 278 -44.58 4.11 4.00
CA ILE A 278 -45.05 5.29 4.75
C ILE A 278 -45.93 4.83 5.91
N ARG A 279 -45.66 5.34 7.12
CA ARG A 279 -46.44 5.04 8.31
C ARG A 279 -47.65 5.97 8.36
N PHE A 280 -48.83 5.37 8.43
CA PHE A 280 -50.04 6.04 8.89
C PHE A 280 -50.19 5.85 10.41
N GLN A 281 -51.09 6.58 11.06
CA GLN A 281 -51.25 6.62 12.53
C GLN A 281 -51.33 5.25 13.22
N HIS A 282 -51.74 4.18 12.53
CA HIS A 282 -51.83 2.81 13.03
C HIS A 282 -51.04 1.80 12.18
N HIS A 283 -49.77 2.09 11.87
CA HIS A 283 -48.93 1.19 11.06
C HIS A 283 -48.54 -0.09 11.81
N ILE A 284 -49.14 -1.22 11.41
CA ILE A 284 -48.75 -2.57 11.86
C ILE A 284 -47.75 -3.15 10.86
N CYS A 285 -46.47 -3.16 11.23
CA CYS A 285 -45.41 -3.60 10.34
C CYS A 285 -45.36 -5.13 10.21
N ARG A 286 -45.84 -5.67 9.08
CA ARG A 286 -45.76 -7.12 8.77
C ARG A 286 -44.32 -7.65 8.71
N LYS A 287 -43.34 -6.78 8.40
CA LYS A 287 -41.91 -7.13 8.35
C LYS A 287 -41.15 -6.90 9.66
N TYR A 288 -41.82 -6.63 10.78
CA TYR A 288 -41.13 -6.37 12.06
C TYR A 288 -40.29 -7.57 12.52
N ASN A 289 -40.85 -8.78 12.37
CA ASN A 289 -40.19 -10.04 12.70
C ASN A 289 -39.38 -10.64 11.52
N ALA A 290 -39.21 -9.91 10.42
CA ALA A 290 -38.32 -10.34 9.35
C ALA A 290 -36.86 -10.19 9.82
N LYS A 291 -36.03 -11.21 9.58
CA LYS A 291 -34.61 -11.16 9.90
C LYS A 291 -33.88 -10.28 8.89
N CYS A 292 -33.02 -9.40 9.38
CA CYS A 292 -32.09 -8.63 8.56
C CYS A 292 -31.13 -9.57 7.82
N TYR A 293 -30.85 -9.28 6.55
CA TYR A 293 -29.92 -10.07 5.74
C TYR A 293 -28.49 -10.04 6.31
N HIS A 294 -28.04 -8.89 6.81
CA HIS A 294 -26.67 -8.68 7.29
C HIS A 294 -26.47 -9.19 8.72
N CYS A 295 -27.14 -8.59 9.70
CA CYS A 295 -26.90 -8.90 11.12
C CYS A 295 -27.79 -10.02 11.70
N LYS A 296 -28.76 -10.53 10.93
CA LYS A 296 -29.76 -11.53 11.36
C LYS A 296 -30.69 -11.10 12.51
N GLY A 297 -30.55 -9.86 12.99
CA GLY A 297 -31.45 -9.24 13.96
C GLY A 297 -32.82 -8.87 13.37
N TYR A 298 -33.71 -8.36 14.21
CA TYR A 298 -35.08 -7.97 13.85
C TYR A 298 -35.27 -6.45 13.93
N GLY A 299 -36.47 -5.96 13.54
CA GLY A 299 -36.85 -4.56 13.78
C GLY A 299 -36.22 -3.53 12.84
N HIS A 300 -35.55 -3.97 11.75
CA HIS A 300 -35.05 -3.07 10.72
C HIS A 300 -34.90 -3.79 9.36
N HIS A 301 -34.90 -3.01 8.28
CA HIS A 301 -34.66 -3.47 6.92
C HIS A 301 -33.14 -3.55 6.65
N SER A 302 -32.71 -4.48 5.79
CA SER A 302 -31.29 -4.65 5.43
C SER A 302 -30.64 -3.35 4.93
N SER A 303 -31.40 -2.53 4.22
CA SER A 303 -30.91 -1.25 3.65
C SER A 303 -30.59 -0.19 4.68
N VAL A 304 -31.02 -0.37 5.93
CA VAL A 304 -30.67 0.52 7.05
C VAL A 304 -29.86 -0.21 8.11
N CYS A 305 -29.39 -1.44 7.86
CA CYS A 305 -28.44 -2.10 8.75
C CYS A 305 -27.09 -1.36 8.70
N ASP A 306 -26.48 -1.14 9.86
CA ASP A 306 -25.14 -0.55 10.08
C ASP A 306 -24.02 -1.59 10.03
N LEU A 307 -24.35 -2.88 10.21
CA LEU A 307 -23.34 -3.91 10.26
C LEU A 307 -22.45 -3.97 9.01
N PRO A 308 -22.93 -3.77 7.77
CA PRO A 308 -22.07 -3.77 6.59
C PRO A 308 -21.00 -2.67 6.63
N GLU A 309 -21.40 -1.45 6.96
CA GLU A 309 -20.47 -0.30 7.02
C GLU A 309 -19.48 -0.47 8.19
N ARG A 310 -19.98 -0.91 9.36
CA ARG A 310 -19.12 -1.22 10.52
C ARG A 310 -18.16 -2.39 10.23
N SER A 311 -18.60 -3.41 9.49
CA SER A 311 -17.75 -4.55 9.12
C SER A 311 -16.59 -4.12 8.23
N GLU A 312 -16.85 -3.21 7.28
CA GLU A 312 -15.81 -2.61 6.45
C GLU A 312 -14.80 -1.81 7.28
N GLU A 313 -15.26 -1.03 8.25
CA GLU A 313 -14.40 -0.33 9.21
C GLU A 313 -13.55 -1.30 10.06
N ILE A 314 -14.16 -2.33 10.64
CA ILE A 314 -13.45 -3.36 11.41
C ILE A 314 -12.36 -4.03 10.55
N ASN A 315 -12.68 -4.37 9.30
CA ASN A 315 -11.71 -4.99 8.40
C ASN A 315 -10.54 -4.06 8.04
N ARG A 316 -10.81 -2.76 7.82
CA ARG A 316 -9.75 -1.76 7.62
C ARG A 316 -8.86 -1.62 8.86
N ASN A 317 -9.46 -1.53 10.05
CA ASN A 317 -8.73 -1.43 11.31
C ASN A 317 -7.89 -2.69 11.58
N LEU A 318 -8.42 -3.88 11.28
CA LEU A 318 -7.67 -5.14 11.35
C LEU A 318 -6.46 -5.14 10.41
N ALA A 319 -6.63 -4.69 9.17
CA ALA A 319 -5.54 -4.60 8.20
C ALA A 319 -4.46 -3.61 8.67
N GLN A 320 -4.86 -2.44 9.16
CA GLN A 320 -3.95 -1.42 9.68
C GLN A 320 -3.18 -1.92 10.91
N ALA A 321 -3.87 -2.50 11.90
CA ALA A 321 -3.23 -3.03 13.11
C ALA A 321 -2.27 -4.18 12.79
N THR A 322 -2.66 -5.06 11.86
CA THR A 322 -1.78 -6.15 11.39
C THR A 322 -0.54 -5.61 10.68
N HIS A 323 -0.68 -4.58 9.85
CA HIS A 323 0.45 -3.93 9.20
C HIS A 323 1.38 -3.23 10.20
N ALA A 324 0.81 -2.49 11.16
CA ALA A 324 1.57 -1.84 12.23
C ALA A 324 2.37 -2.86 13.05
N LYS A 325 1.75 -3.99 13.40
CA LYS A 325 2.42 -5.08 14.14
C LYS A 325 3.63 -5.61 13.36
N LYS A 326 3.47 -5.90 12.06
CA LYS A 326 4.59 -6.31 11.20
C LYS A 326 5.69 -5.25 11.14
N GLY A 327 5.33 -3.97 11.16
CA GLY A 327 6.26 -2.85 11.25
C GLY A 327 7.08 -2.88 12.55
N ALA A 328 6.41 -3.02 13.70
CA ALA A 328 7.06 -3.13 15.01
C ALA A 328 7.98 -4.37 15.09
N GLU A 329 7.55 -5.51 14.54
CA GLU A 329 8.37 -6.74 14.46
C GLU A 329 9.65 -6.52 13.65
N ARG A 330 9.59 -5.83 12.49
CA ARG A 330 10.78 -5.48 11.71
C ARG A 330 11.70 -4.54 12.48
N ARG A 331 11.15 -3.51 13.14
CA ARG A 331 11.94 -2.58 13.95
C ARG A 331 12.68 -3.29 15.09
N ILE A 332 12.04 -4.25 15.77
CA ILE A 332 12.71 -5.08 16.79
C ILE A 332 13.88 -5.85 16.18
N LYS A 333 13.70 -6.44 14.99
CA LYS A 333 14.76 -7.16 14.30
C LYS A 333 15.96 -6.24 14.00
N GLU A 334 15.71 -5.09 13.39
CA GLU A 334 16.76 -4.11 13.07
C GLU A 334 17.48 -3.58 14.31
N LEU A 335 16.74 -3.34 15.41
CA LEU A 335 17.33 -2.89 16.67
C LEU A 335 18.20 -3.97 17.30
N LYS A 336 17.82 -5.25 17.20
CA LYS A 336 18.63 -6.37 17.66
C LYS A 336 19.92 -6.53 16.86
N GLU A 337 19.86 -6.37 15.54
CA GLU A 337 21.05 -6.37 14.68
C GLU A 337 22.01 -5.24 15.07
N LYS A 338 21.51 -4.01 15.27
CA LYS A 338 22.32 -2.88 15.76
C LYS A 338 22.91 -3.12 17.16
N LEU A 339 22.17 -3.79 18.02
CA LEU A 339 22.65 -4.14 19.37
C LEU A 339 23.81 -5.13 19.30
N GLU A 340 23.74 -6.10 18.39
CA GLU A 340 24.80 -7.09 18.14
C GLU A 340 26.05 -6.43 17.54
N GLU A 341 25.88 -5.54 16.56
CA GLU A 341 26.98 -4.74 15.99
C GLU A 341 27.73 -3.92 17.06
N LEU A 342 27.00 -3.28 17.97
CA LEU A 342 27.60 -2.53 19.09
C LEU A 342 28.34 -3.45 20.06
N GLN A 343 27.86 -4.67 20.30
CA GLN A 343 28.54 -5.63 21.16
C GLN A 343 29.86 -6.10 20.53
N SER A 344 29.90 -6.30 19.21
CA SER A 344 31.12 -6.66 18.49
C SER A 344 32.18 -5.56 18.50
N GLN A 345 31.77 -4.28 18.60
CA GLN A 345 32.71 -3.15 18.67
C GLN A 345 33.40 -3.02 20.04
N VAL A 346 32.72 -3.39 21.13
CA VAL A 346 33.29 -3.33 22.49
C VAL A 346 34.20 -4.52 22.77
N TYR A 347 33.89 -5.69 22.19
CA TYR A 347 34.65 -6.92 22.39
C TYR A 347 35.09 -7.51 21.04
N PRO A 348 36.06 -6.89 20.34
CA PRO A 348 36.64 -7.48 19.14
C PRO A 348 37.34 -8.80 19.53
N ALA A 349 37.02 -9.85 18.76
CA ALA A 349 37.50 -11.21 19.00
C ALA A 349 39.01 -11.38 18.81
#